data_AF-V6J3H6-F1
#
_entry.id   AF-V6J3H6-F1
#
_cell.length_a   1.000
_cell.length_b   1.000
_cell.length_c   1.000
_cell.angle_alpha   90.00
_cell.angle_beta   90.00
_cell.angle_gamma   90.00
#
_symmetry.space_group_name_H-M   'P 1'
#
loop_
_entity.id
_entity.type
_entity.pdbx_description
1 polymer ?
#
loop_
_entity_poly.entity_id
_entity_poly.type
_entity_poly.pdbx_seq_one_letter_code
_entity_poly.pdbx_strand_id
1 'polypeptide(L)'
;MSTELDFQDRMIDALEANCGLFAPISVPIIPVSADGTPSNGIAFMLTPIGQAVCGMDGKWDKTYAFQITVRHTSQLTAINTLQSICRYVDGLSDDDIKSQNGSFYFINGQVASVPNFLLKDDHGYVYVASYQIELLLNE
;
A
#
# COMPACT_ATOMS: atom_id res chain seq x y z
N MET A 1 4.49 3.48 -27.27
CA MET A 1 4.13 4.48 -26.23
C MET A 1 4.27 3.74 -24.92
N SER A 2 5.12 4.21 -24.00
CA SER A 2 5.26 3.56 -22.69
C SER A 2 3.96 3.80 -21.91
N THR A 3 3.28 2.74 -21.48
CA THR A 3 2.12 2.85 -20.58
C THR A 3 2.65 3.16 -19.17
N GLU A 4 2.10 4.17 -18.51
CA GLU A 4 2.48 4.53 -17.14
C GLU A 4 1.97 3.49 -16.13
N LEU A 5 2.78 3.12 -15.14
CA LEU A 5 2.40 2.11 -14.14
C LEU A 5 1.27 2.64 -13.23
N ASP A 6 0.11 2.00 -13.26
CA ASP A 6 -1.08 2.39 -12.47
C ASP A 6 -1.29 1.57 -11.18
N PHE A 7 -0.31 0.74 -10.79
CA PHE A 7 -0.44 -0.15 -9.62
C PHE A 7 -0.80 0.57 -8.32
N GLN A 8 -0.17 1.71 -8.01
CA GLN A 8 -0.45 2.44 -6.77
C GLN A 8 -1.93 2.79 -6.65
N ASP A 9 -2.52 3.32 -7.72
CA ASP A 9 -3.92 3.74 -7.73
C ASP A 9 -4.85 2.53 -7.70
N ARG A 10 -4.49 1.41 -8.35
CA ARG A 10 -5.29 0.16 -8.29
C ARG A 10 -5.26 -0.47 -6.90
N MET A 11 -4.11 -0.44 -6.24
CA MET A 11 -3.98 -0.97 -4.89
C MET A 11 -4.73 -0.10 -3.88
N ILE A 12 -4.65 1.24 -3.99
CA ILE A 12 -5.39 2.16 -3.11
C ILE A 12 -6.89 1.94 -3.22
N ASP A 13 -7.46 1.91 -4.44
CA ASP A 13 -8.89 1.67 -4.64
C ASP A 13 -9.34 0.35 -4.00
N ALA A 14 -8.54 -0.70 -4.18
CA ALA A 14 -8.82 -2.02 -3.64
C ALA A 14 -8.81 -2.02 -2.10
N LEU A 15 -7.85 -1.32 -1.47
CA LEU A 15 -7.78 -1.16 -0.03
C LEU A 15 -8.98 -0.36 0.51
N GLU A 16 -9.31 0.76 -0.12
CA GLU A 16 -10.43 1.61 0.29
C GLU A 16 -11.78 0.89 0.17
N ALA A 17 -11.97 0.10 -0.89
CA ALA A 17 -13.19 -0.66 -1.11
C ALA A 17 -13.38 -1.83 -0.12
N ASN A 18 -12.31 -2.48 0.34
CA ASN A 18 -12.39 -3.76 1.04
C ASN A 18 -11.97 -3.74 2.51
N CYS A 19 -11.20 -2.74 2.97
CA CYS A 19 -10.61 -2.78 4.31
C CYS A 19 -11.41 -2.02 5.38
N GLY A 20 -12.49 -1.32 5.02
CA GLY A 20 -13.32 -0.55 5.97
C GLY A 20 -12.54 0.59 6.64
N LEU A 21 -11.78 1.35 5.85
CA LEU A 21 -10.87 2.38 6.34
C LEU A 21 -11.63 3.57 6.95
N PHE A 22 -11.07 4.15 8.02
CA PHE A 22 -11.69 5.31 8.70
C PHE A 22 -11.40 6.65 8.02
N ALA A 23 -10.47 6.67 7.06
CA ALA A 23 -10.06 7.83 6.28
C ALA A 23 -9.57 7.35 4.91
N PRO A 24 -9.69 8.17 3.86
CA PRO A 24 -9.08 7.88 2.57
C PRO A 24 -7.56 7.81 2.68
N ILE A 25 -6.93 7.08 1.76
CA ILE A 25 -5.49 6.92 1.70
C ILE A 25 -4.87 8.14 1.00
N SER A 26 -3.91 8.77 1.67
CA SER A 26 -3.07 9.83 1.11
C SER A 26 -1.77 9.27 0.53
N VAL A 27 -1.12 10.00 -0.38
CA VAL A 27 0.19 9.62 -0.93
C VAL A 27 1.15 10.82 -0.89
N PRO A 28 2.41 10.67 -0.46
CA PRO A 28 3.00 9.51 0.23
C PRO A 28 2.89 9.61 1.76
N ILE A 29 2.36 10.72 2.29
CA ILE A 29 2.34 11.04 3.72
C ILE A 29 0.95 11.47 4.18
N ILE A 30 0.68 11.32 5.47
CA ILE A 30 -0.57 11.79 6.08
C ILE A 30 -0.50 13.32 6.17
N PRO A 31 -1.45 14.05 5.55
CA PRO A 31 -1.44 15.51 5.62
C PRO A 31 -1.67 15.98 7.05
N VAL A 32 -0.99 17.07 7.43
CA VAL A 32 -1.31 17.81 8.66
C VAL A 32 -2.61 18.58 8.40
N SER A 33 -3.52 18.61 9.37
CA SER A 33 -4.74 19.39 9.19
C SER A 33 -4.39 20.89 9.08
N ALA A 34 -5.17 21.62 8.27
CA ALA A 34 -4.95 23.05 8.05
C ALA A 34 -5.10 23.91 9.32
N ASP A 35 -5.80 23.39 10.33
CA ASP A 35 -6.06 24.04 11.62
C ASP A 35 -5.12 23.56 12.75
N GLY A 36 -4.14 22.72 12.45
CA GLY A 36 -3.19 22.17 13.44
C GLY A 36 -3.81 21.19 14.44
N THR A 37 -5.02 20.70 14.16
CA THR A 37 -5.66 19.64 14.94
C THR A 37 -5.10 18.25 14.60
N PRO A 38 -5.17 17.30 15.54
CA PRO A 38 -4.82 15.90 15.29
C PRO A 38 -5.60 15.31 14.10
N SER A 39 -4.98 15.21 12.92
CA SER A 39 -5.57 14.48 11.80
C SER A 39 -5.23 13.00 11.90
N ASN A 40 -6.25 12.20 12.23
CA ASN A 40 -6.23 10.78 11.95
C ASN A 40 -6.10 10.60 10.43
N GLY A 41 -5.28 9.66 9.98
CA GLY A 41 -5.13 9.42 8.56
C GLY A 41 -4.35 8.17 8.23
N ILE A 42 -4.35 7.86 6.93
CA ILE A 42 -3.71 6.69 6.35
C ILE A 42 -2.91 7.18 5.15
N ALA A 43 -1.68 6.69 4.99
CA ALA A 43 -0.87 7.01 3.84
C ALA A 43 -0.24 5.78 3.22
N PHE A 44 -0.17 5.78 1.89
CA PHE A 44 0.49 4.77 1.07
C PHE A 44 1.77 5.35 0.49
N MET A 45 2.88 4.64 0.65
CA MET A 45 4.15 4.98 0.04
C MET A 45 4.67 3.79 -0.77
N LEU A 46 4.67 3.93 -2.11
CA LEU A 46 5.34 2.96 -2.97
C LEU A 46 6.85 3.04 -2.73
N THR A 47 7.46 1.90 -2.45
CA THR A 47 8.91 1.76 -2.24
C THR A 47 9.41 0.76 -3.27
N PRO A 48 10.04 1.21 -4.37
CA PRO A 48 10.70 0.30 -5.29
C PRO A 48 11.77 -0.49 -4.51
N ILE A 49 11.70 -1.82 -4.56
CA ILE A 49 12.70 -2.70 -3.95
C ILE A 49 13.11 -3.77 -4.97
N GLY A 50 14.12 -4.57 -4.65
CA GLY A 50 14.41 -5.81 -5.37
C GLY A 50 15.27 -5.67 -6.63
N GLN A 51 15.41 -6.81 -7.33
CA GLN A 51 16.09 -6.94 -8.62
C GLN A 51 15.04 -7.05 -9.73
N ALA A 52 15.29 -6.42 -10.88
CA ALA A 52 14.48 -6.63 -12.07
C ALA A 52 15.05 -7.83 -12.83
N VAL A 53 14.23 -8.86 -13.09
CA VAL A 53 14.63 -10.03 -13.89
C VAL A 53 13.91 -9.96 -15.24
N CYS A 54 14.67 -9.99 -16.32
CA CYS A 54 14.12 -10.07 -17.67
C CYS A 54 14.01 -11.54 -18.09
N GLY A 55 12.78 -11.98 -18.36
CA GLY A 55 12.48 -13.32 -18.86
C GLY A 55 12.93 -13.50 -20.32
N MET A 56 13.01 -14.75 -20.77
CA MET A 56 13.34 -15.05 -22.19
C MET A 56 12.27 -14.57 -23.17
N ASP A 57 11.06 -14.28 -22.68
CA ASP A 57 9.95 -13.68 -23.42
C ASP A 57 10.03 -12.15 -23.52
N GLY A 58 11.07 -11.53 -22.94
CA GLY A 58 11.29 -10.09 -22.94
C GLY A 58 10.49 -9.33 -21.90
N LYS A 59 9.74 -10.01 -21.03
CA LYS A 59 8.99 -9.37 -19.95
C LYS A 59 9.85 -9.19 -18.70
N TRP A 60 9.57 -8.15 -17.95
CA TRP A 60 10.23 -7.88 -16.68
C TRP A 60 9.36 -8.32 -15.51
N ASP A 61 9.93 -9.21 -14.71
CA ASP A 61 9.46 -9.47 -13.36
C ASP A 61 10.14 -8.46 -12.42
N LYS A 62 9.31 -7.65 -11.74
CA LYS A 62 9.76 -6.68 -10.75
C LYS A 62 8.97 -6.87 -9.47
N THR A 63 9.68 -7.15 -8.39
CA THR A 63 9.12 -7.03 -7.04
C THR A 63 9.04 -5.56 -6.67
N TYR A 64 7.87 -5.11 -6.23
CA TYR A 64 7.71 -3.81 -5.59
C TYR A 64 7.41 -4.02 -4.10
N ALA A 65 7.62 -2.98 -3.32
CA ALA A 65 7.11 -2.92 -1.97
C ALA A 65 6.31 -1.64 -1.80
N PHE A 66 5.47 -1.64 -0.79
CA PHE A 66 4.87 -0.42 -0.30
C PHE A 66 4.75 -0.46 1.20
N GLN A 67 4.61 0.71 1.78
CA GLN A 67 4.36 0.89 3.21
C GLN A 67 3.02 1.57 3.37
N ILE A 68 2.25 1.11 4.36
CA ILE A 68 1.08 1.83 4.84
C ILE A 68 1.40 2.38 6.22
N THR A 69 1.24 3.69 6.36
CA THR A 69 1.36 4.40 7.62
C THR A 69 -0.02 4.80 8.09
N VAL A 70 -0.33 4.56 9.37
CA VAL A 70 -1.58 4.97 10.00
C VAL A 70 -1.27 5.85 11.20
N ARG A 71 -1.86 7.04 11.23
CA ARG A 71 -1.86 7.92 12.40
C ARG A 71 -3.26 7.94 12.99
N HIS A 72 -3.36 7.66 14.29
CA HIS A 72 -4.63 7.74 14.99
C HIS A 72 -4.44 8.05 16.49
N THR A 73 -5.37 8.78 17.09
CA THR A 73 -5.35 9.09 18.54
C THR A 73 -5.60 7.85 19.41
N SER A 74 -6.38 6.88 18.92
CA SER A 74 -6.52 5.53 19.47
C SER A 74 -5.55 4.55 18.81
N GLN A 75 -4.64 3.97 19.61
CA GLN A 75 -3.70 2.93 19.16
C GLN A 75 -4.41 1.70 18.62
N LEU A 76 -5.50 1.27 19.27
CA LEU A 76 -6.24 0.08 18.87
C LEU A 76 -6.84 0.25 17.47
N THR A 77 -7.33 1.44 17.15
CA THR A 77 -7.82 1.75 15.80
C THR A 77 -6.69 1.67 14.78
N ALA A 78 -5.53 2.28 15.06
CA ALA A 78 -4.39 2.23 14.15
C ALA A 78 -3.92 0.80 13.86
N ILE A 79 -3.76 -0.01 14.91
CA ILE A 79 -3.35 -1.41 14.80
C ILE A 79 -4.40 -2.22 14.04
N ASN A 80 -5.69 -2.08 14.37
CA ASN A 80 -6.76 -2.85 13.73
C ASN A 80 -6.91 -2.49 12.25
N THR A 81 -6.73 -1.21 11.87
CA THR A 81 -6.73 -0.80 10.47
C THR A 81 -5.59 -1.47 9.71
N LEU A 82 -4.36 -1.46 10.23
CA LEU A 82 -3.25 -2.14 9.58
C LEU A 82 -3.42 -3.66 9.55
N GLN A 83 -3.99 -4.27 10.60
CA GLN A 83 -4.31 -5.70 10.61
C GLN A 83 -5.37 -6.07 9.55
N SER A 84 -6.37 -5.21 9.33
CA SER A 84 -7.36 -5.37 8.26
C SER A 84 -6.68 -5.40 6.89
N ILE A 85 -5.78 -4.44 6.65
CA ILE A 85 -4.99 -4.35 5.43
C ILE A 85 -4.08 -5.57 5.28
N CYS A 86 -3.37 -6.00 6.33
CA CYS A 86 -2.55 -7.22 6.30
C CYS A 86 -3.34 -8.44 5.85
N ARG A 87 -4.52 -8.68 6.44
CA ARG A 87 -5.36 -9.82 6.06
C ARG A 87 -5.87 -9.72 4.63
N TYR A 88 -6.19 -8.51 4.16
CA TYR A 88 -6.60 -8.30 2.78
C TYR A 88 -5.45 -8.61 1.82
N VAL A 89 -4.26 -8.07 2.07
CA VAL A 89 -3.08 -8.27 1.20
C VAL A 89 -2.64 -9.73 1.15
N ASP A 90 -2.55 -10.41 2.31
CA ASP A 90 -2.20 -11.84 2.36
C ASP A 90 -3.27 -12.74 1.70
N GLY A 91 -4.48 -12.21 1.51
CA GLY A 91 -5.60 -12.91 0.86
C GLY A 91 -5.75 -12.62 -0.63
N LEU A 92 -4.92 -11.75 -1.22
CA LEU A 92 -5.02 -11.39 -2.63
C LEU A 92 -4.62 -12.56 -3.54
N SER A 93 -5.41 -12.75 -4.58
CA SER A 93 -5.14 -13.60 -5.73
C SER A 93 -4.78 -12.77 -6.96
N ASP A 94 -4.24 -13.42 -7.99
CA ASP A 94 -3.77 -12.81 -9.25
C ASP A 94 -4.84 -11.95 -9.97
N ASP A 95 -6.12 -12.25 -9.76
CA ASP A 95 -7.23 -11.53 -10.36
C ASP A 95 -7.78 -10.36 -9.52
N ASP A 96 -7.33 -10.15 -8.28
CA ASP A 96 -7.93 -9.15 -7.37
C ASP A 96 -7.48 -7.71 -7.66
N ILE A 97 -6.26 -7.52 -8.19
CA ILE A 97 -5.70 -6.20 -8.51
C ILE A 97 -5.45 -6.11 -10.02
N LYS A 98 -6.38 -5.47 -10.74
CA LYS A 98 -6.32 -5.34 -12.20
C LYS A 98 -5.85 -3.95 -12.63
N SER A 99 -4.84 -3.93 -13.50
CA SER A 99 -4.46 -2.70 -14.20
C SER A 99 -5.61 -2.20 -15.06
N GLN A 100 -5.87 -0.89 -15.01
CA GLN A 100 -6.87 -0.23 -15.84
C GLN A 100 -6.31 0.13 -17.22
N ASN A 101 -5.01 0.42 -17.31
CA ASN A 101 -4.35 0.78 -18.56
C ASN A 101 -3.51 -0.36 -19.16
N GLY A 102 -3.48 -1.52 -18.52
CA GLY A 102 -2.75 -2.70 -18.97
C GLY A 102 -1.25 -2.66 -18.67
N SER A 103 -0.78 -1.77 -17.79
CA SER A 103 0.65 -1.61 -17.45
C SER A 103 1.25 -2.79 -16.66
N PHE A 104 0.43 -3.58 -15.97
CA PHE A 104 0.89 -4.73 -15.19
C PHE A 104 -0.12 -5.88 -15.11
N TYR A 105 0.38 -7.06 -14.75
CA TYR A 105 -0.39 -8.18 -14.21
C TYR A 105 0.06 -8.43 -12.77
N PHE A 106 -0.90 -8.49 -11.85
CA PHE A 106 -0.64 -8.83 -10.44
C PHE A 106 -0.40 -10.32 -10.32
N ILE A 107 0.68 -10.72 -9.62
CA ILE A 107 1.03 -12.12 -9.41
C ILE A 107 0.72 -12.52 -7.98
N ASN A 108 1.24 -11.78 -7.01
CA ASN A 108 1.11 -12.10 -5.60
C ASN A 108 1.35 -10.87 -4.70
N GLY A 109 0.81 -10.92 -3.48
CA GLY A 109 1.04 -9.95 -2.42
C GLY A 109 1.30 -10.65 -1.09
N GLN A 110 2.20 -10.09 -0.28
CA GLN A 110 2.49 -10.61 1.05
C GLN A 110 2.84 -9.51 2.04
N VAL A 111 2.50 -9.73 3.31
CA VAL A 111 2.96 -8.88 4.41
C VAL A 111 4.45 -9.11 4.67
N ALA A 112 5.26 -8.06 4.50
CA ALA A 112 6.70 -8.09 4.77
C ALA A 112 7.03 -7.70 6.21
N SER A 113 6.24 -6.81 6.81
CA SER A 113 6.26 -6.55 8.25
C SER A 113 4.85 -6.30 8.78
N VAL A 114 4.55 -6.94 9.90
CA VAL A 114 3.30 -6.75 10.65
C VAL A 114 3.21 -5.31 11.21
N PRO A 115 2.05 -4.87 11.72
CA PRO A 115 1.92 -3.52 12.26
C PRO A 115 2.90 -3.26 13.42
N ASN A 116 3.76 -2.26 13.26
CA ASN A 116 4.76 -1.86 14.25
C ASN A 116 4.55 -0.41 14.67
N PHE A 117 4.80 -0.12 15.95
CA PHE A 117 4.80 1.24 16.44
C PHE A 117 6.02 1.99 15.89
N LEU A 118 5.78 3.16 15.31
CA LEU A 118 6.85 4.03 14.80
C LEU A 118 7.19 5.12 15.80
N LEU A 119 6.20 5.94 16.13
CA LEU A 119 6.34 7.05 17.07
C LEU A 119 4.97 7.54 17.56
N LYS A 120 4.97 8.42 18.56
CA LYS A 120 3.83 9.24 18.92
C LYS A 120 4.20 10.70 18.65
N ASP A 121 3.45 11.36 17.78
CA ASP A 121 3.59 12.79 17.53
C ASP A 121 2.49 13.58 18.28
N ASP A 122 2.45 14.89 18.10
CA ASP A 122 1.43 15.76 18.70
C ASP A 122 0.01 15.46 18.19
N HIS A 123 -0.12 14.69 17.11
CA HIS A 123 -1.37 14.37 16.43
C HIS A 123 -1.84 12.93 16.67
N GLY A 124 -1.04 12.07 17.29
CA GLY A 124 -1.46 10.72 17.67
C GLY A 124 -0.34 9.68 17.62
N TYR A 125 -0.75 8.43 17.65
CA TYR A 125 0.17 7.30 17.51
C TYR A 125 0.31 6.95 16.03
N VAL A 126 1.54 6.79 15.59
CA VAL A 126 1.89 6.42 14.23
C VAL A 126 2.36 4.97 14.23
N TYR A 127 1.65 4.16 13.46
CA TYR A 127 2.00 2.77 13.20
C TYR A 127 2.28 2.59 11.71
N VAL A 128 3.11 1.60 11.38
CA VAL A 128 3.48 1.26 10.01
C VAL A 128 3.47 -0.25 9.81
N ALA A 129 3.08 -0.68 8.61
CA ALA A 129 3.27 -2.04 8.11
C ALA A 129 3.84 -1.96 6.69
N SER A 130 4.61 -2.98 6.29
CA SER A 130 5.19 -3.05 4.95
C SER A 130 4.76 -4.32 4.24
N TYR A 131 4.68 -4.22 2.92
CA TYR A 131 4.14 -5.24 2.03
C TYR A 131 5.06 -5.40 0.83
N GLN A 132 5.10 -6.60 0.29
CA GLN A 132 5.77 -6.91 -0.97
C GLN A 132 4.73 -7.40 -1.97
N ILE A 133 4.89 -6.98 -3.22
CA ILE A 133 4.02 -7.38 -4.32
C ILE A 133 4.87 -7.71 -5.53
N GLU A 134 4.44 -8.74 -6.25
CA GLU A 134 5.07 -9.23 -7.46
C GLU A 134 4.20 -8.84 -8.65
N LEU A 135 4.79 -8.13 -9.61
CA LEU A 135 4.12 -7.65 -10.80
C LEU A 135 4.90 -8.09 -12.04
N LEU A 136 4.17 -8.58 -13.04
CA LEU A 136 4.66 -8.72 -14.39
C LEU A 136 4.33 -7.46 -15.19
N LEU A 137 5.34 -6.72 -15.64
CA LEU A 137 5.13 -5.47 -16.38
C LEU A 137 4.92 -5.72 -17.87
N ASN A 138 4.01 -4.95 -18.47
CA ASN A 138 3.83 -4.89 -19.92
C ASN A 138 4.49 -3.60 -20.45
N GLU A 139 5.65 -3.74 -21.09
CA GLU A 139 6.37 -2.65 -21.78
C GLU A 139 5.99 -2.53 -23.26
#